data_AF-A0A495FCE3-F1
#
_entry.id   AF-A0A495FCE3-F1
#
_cell.length_a   1.000
_cell.length_b   1.000
_cell.length_c   1.000
_cell.angle_alpha   90.00
_cell.angle_beta   90.00
_cell.angle_gamma   90.00
#
_symmetry.space_group_name_H-M   'P 1'
#
loop_
_entity.id
_entity.type
_entity.pdbx_description
1 polymer ?
#
loop_
_entity_poly.entity_id
_entity_poly.type
_entity_poly.pdbx_seq_one_letter_code
_entity_poly.pdbx_strand_id
1 'polypeptide(L)'
;MDEEFTLNHVTDMLKLTEDQFARMLPDLYTWYVYSKLLEAAGGESTGLVWRDDNRPGVITGVDCTDPKTGEQFTIDLDDEAKP
;
A
#
# COMPACT_ATOMS: atom_id res chain seq x y z
N MET A 1 -13.99 6.83 -11.90
CA MET A 1 -13.04 7.72 -11.21
C MET A 1 -12.32 6.82 -10.25
N ASP A 2 -11.00 6.80 -10.31
CA ASP A 2 -10.21 6.04 -9.34
C ASP A 2 -10.34 6.78 -8.01
N GLU A 3 -10.62 6.04 -6.94
CA GLU A 3 -10.76 6.59 -5.59
C GLU A 3 -9.54 6.19 -4.76
N GLU A 4 -8.96 7.15 -4.05
CA GLU A 4 -7.72 6.97 -3.29
C GLU A 4 -8.01 6.94 -1.79
N PHE A 5 -7.37 5.99 -1.10
CA PHE A 5 -7.55 5.74 0.31
C PHE A 5 -6.19 5.67 1.01
N THR A 6 -5.98 6.52 2.01
CA THR A 6 -4.84 6.40 2.94
C THR A 6 -5.23 5.52 4.13
N LEU A 7 -4.48 4.45 4.34
CA LEU A 7 -4.71 3.42 5.36
C LEU A 7 -3.52 3.37 6.32
N ASN A 8 -3.67 4.00 7.48
CA ASN A 8 -2.64 4.03 8.52
C ASN A 8 -3.01 3.12 9.71
N HIS A 9 -4.30 2.87 9.90
CA HIS A 9 -4.84 2.02 10.96
C HIS A 9 -5.85 1.03 10.40
N VAL A 10 -6.02 -0.11 11.08
CA VAL A 10 -7.01 -1.13 10.66
C VAL A 10 -8.43 -0.56 10.57
N THR A 11 -8.75 0.46 11.37
CA THR A 11 -10.05 1.14 11.33
C THR A 11 -10.28 1.96 10.06
N ASP A 12 -9.22 2.33 9.32
CA ASP A 12 -9.37 3.03 8.05
C ASP A 12 -10.03 2.14 6.99
N MET A 13 -9.95 0.81 7.12
CA MET A 13 -10.63 -0.13 6.23
C MET A 13 -12.16 -0.03 6.31
N LEU A 14 -12.72 0.55 7.39
CA LEU A 14 -14.16 0.78 7.54
C LEU A 14 -14.70 1.86 6.59
N LYS A 15 -13.82 2.63 5.93
CA LYS A 15 -14.19 3.60 4.89
C LYS A 15 -14.54 2.93 3.56
N LEU A 16 -14.17 1.66 3.38
CA LEU A 16 -14.37 0.91 2.17
C LEU A 16 -15.74 0.23 2.15
N THR A 17 -16.33 0.13 0.97
CA THR A 17 -17.42 -0.83 0.72
C THR A 17 -16.90 -2.28 0.77
N GLU A 18 -17.80 -3.27 0.90
CA GLU A 18 -17.40 -4.69 0.89
C GLU A 18 -16.67 -5.08 -0.41
N ASP A 19 -17.14 -4.57 -1.55
CA ASP A 19 -16.51 -4.82 -2.86
C ASP A 19 -15.12 -4.19 -2.98
N GLN A 20 -14.94 -2.97 -2.47
CA GLN A 20 -13.63 -2.30 -2.39
C GLN A 20 -12.68 -3.07 -1.48
N PHE A 21 -13.16 -3.48 -0.31
CA PHE A 21 -12.39 -4.27 0.63
C PHE A 21 -11.93 -5.59 0.01
N ALA A 22 -12.82 -6.30 -0.70
CA ALA A 22 -12.50 -7.54 -1.39
C ALA A 22 -11.43 -7.34 -2.48
N ARG A 23 -11.49 -6.25 -3.25
CA ARG A 23 -10.48 -5.92 -4.27
C ARG A 23 -9.12 -5.55 -3.68
N MET A 24 -9.10 -4.95 -2.50
CA MET A 24 -7.88 -4.56 -1.79
C MET A 24 -7.13 -5.75 -1.15
N LEU A 25 -7.78 -6.90 -0.91
CA LEU A 25 -7.13 -8.04 -0.22
C LEU A 25 -5.82 -8.52 -0.86
N PRO A 26 -5.71 -8.69 -2.19
CA PRO A 26 -4.44 -9.05 -2.85
C PRO A 26 -3.35 -7.97 -2.68
N ASP A 27 -3.76 -6.70 -2.61
CA ASP A 27 -2.86 -5.56 -2.41
C ASP A 27 -2.33 -5.54 -0.96
N LEU A 28 -3.17 -5.86 0.03
CA LEU A 28 -2.68 -6.03 1.41
C LEU A 28 -1.61 -7.13 1.52
N TYR A 29 -1.74 -8.22 0.77
CA TYR A 29 -0.72 -9.26 0.73
C TYR A 29 0.59 -8.76 0.12
N THR A 30 0.50 -8.01 -0.98
CA THR A 30 1.68 -7.42 -1.63
C THR A 30 2.35 -6.40 -0.70
N TRP A 31 1.58 -5.55 -0.02
CA TRP A 31 2.09 -4.62 1.00
C TRP A 31 2.81 -5.37 2.14
N TYR A 32 2.28 -6.50 2.61
CA TYR A 32 2.96 -7.35 3.60
C TYR A 32 4.33 -7.85 3.09
N VAL A 33 4.42 -8.31 1.84
CA VAL A 33 5.68 -8.77 1.24
C VAL A 33 6.70 -7.64 1.14
N TYR A 34 6.31 -6.47 0.65
CA TYR A 34 7.20 -5.29 0.60
C TYR A 34 7.63 -4.82 1.99
N SER A 35 6.72 -4.80 2.96
CA SER A 35 7.03 -4.46 4.34
C SER A 35 8.09 -5.38 4.93
N LYS A 36 8.06 -6.68 4.59
CA LYS A 36 9.11 -7.63 4.98
C LYS A 36 10.46 -7.36 4.33
N LEU A 37 10.48 -6.98 3.06
CA LEU A 37 11.71 -6.60 2.37
C LEU A 37 12.31 -5.31 2.94
N LEU A 38 11.45 -4.33 3.24
CA LEU A 38 11.84 -3.05 3.83
C LEU A 38 12.40 -3.25 5.26
N GLU A 39 11.75 -4.06 6.08
CA GLU A 39 12.23 -4.47 7.42
C GLU A 39 13.63 -5.09 7.32
N ALA A 40 13.85 -6.01 6.37
CA ALA A 40 15.16 -6.64 6.17
C ALA A 40 16.26 -5.64 5.72
N ALA A 41 15.88 -4.56 5.04
CA ALA A 41 16.77 -3.46 4.66
C ALA A 41 16.97 -2.42 5.78
N GLY A 42 16.32 -2.59 6.93
CA GLY A 42 16.39 -1.69 8.09
C GLY A 42 15.41 -0.52 8.04
N GLY A 43 14.40 -0.56 7.17
CA GLY A 43 13.30 0.39 7.10
C GLY A 43 12.02 -0.11 7.77
N GLU A 44 11.00 0.75 7.81
CA GLU A 44 9.69 0.44 8.39
C GLU A 44 8.58 0.99 7.47
N SER A 45 7.53 0.20 7.24
CA SER A 45 6.34 0.67 6.55
C SER A 45 5.32 1.16 7.57
N THR A 46 4.81 2.38 7.37
CA THR A 46 3.94 3.07 8.34
C THR A 46 2.48 3.16 7.90
N GLY A 47 2.18 2.84 6.64
CA GLY A 47 0.85 2.93 6.05
C GLY A 47 0.84 2.50 4.58
N LEU A 48 -0.35 2.53 3.99
CA LEU A 48 -0.59 2.21 2.58
C LEU A 48 -1.48 3.29 1.96
N VAL A 49 -1.10 3.78 0.78
CA VAL A 49 -2.01 4.51 -0.11
C VAL A 49 -2.51 3.51 -1.14
N TRP A 50 -3.79 3.20 -1.05
CA TRP A 50 -4.45 2.28 -1.96
C TRP A 50 -5.36 3.05 -2.92
N ARG A 51 -5.27 2.74 -4.20
CA ARG A 51 -6.08 3.34 -5.25
C ARG A 51 -7.00 2.28 -5.84
N ASP A 52 -8.31 2.46 -5.71
CA ASP A 52 -9.30 1.59 -6.36
C ASP A 52 -9.39 1.94 -7.84
N ASP A 53 -8.61 1.24 -8.66
CA ASP A 53 -8.67 1.31 -10.12
C ASP A 53 -9.74 0.36 -10.71
N ASN A 54 -10.59 -0.23 -9.85
CA ASN A 54 -11.53 -1.32 -10.14
C ASN A 54 -10.87 -2.61 -10.65
N ARG A 55 -9.55 -2.79 -10.48
CA ARG A 55 -8.82 -4.00 -10.85
C ARG A 55 -8.19 -4.61 -9.60
N PRO A 56 -8.60 -5.82 -9.18
CA PRO A 56 -7.99 -6.45 -8.02
C PRO A 56 -6.52 -6.81 -8.30
N GLY A 57 -5.61 -6.52 -7.36
CA GLY A 57 -4.21 -6.96 -7.40
C GLY A 57 -3.25 -6.04 -8.16
N VAL A 58 -3.56 -4.74 -8.24
CA VAL A 58 -2.68 -3.72 -8.81
C VAL A 58 -2.42 -2.67 -7.73
N ILE A 59 -1.34 -2.83 -6.95
CA ILE A 59 -0.84 -1.72 -6.15
C ILE A 59 -0.22 -0.71 -7.09
N THR A 60 -0.70 0.54 -7.04
CA THR A 60 -0.10 1.66 -7.78
C THR A 60 0.98 2.39 -6.99
N GLY A 61 0.98 2.31 -5.66
CA GLY A 61 2.05 2.87 -4.85
C GLY A 61 2.04 2.46 -3.37
N VAL A 62 3.19 2.65 -2.70
CA VAL A 62 3.36 2.37 -1.26
C VAL A 62 4.04 3.55 -0.59
N ASP A 63 3.44 4.07 0.48
CA ASP A 63 4.03 5.10 1.31
C ASP A 63 5.08 4.51 2.24
N CYS A 64 6.25 5.14 2.24
CA CYS A 64 7.42 4.73 2.99
C CYS A 64 7.94 5.91 3.81
N THR A 65 8.55 5.61 4.96
CA THR A 65 9.30 6.59 5.75
C THR A 65 10.77 6.16 5.77
N ASP A 66 11.69 7.05 5.42
CA ASP A 66 13.12 6.80 5.59
C ASP A 66 13.43 6.81 7.11
N PRO A 67 13.90 5.69 7.68
CA PRO A 67 14.17 5.59 9.11
C PRO A 67 15.36 6.47 9.59
N LYS A 68 16.23 6.91 8.68
CA LYS A 68 17.42 7.73 8.99
C LYS A 68 17.10 9.22 8.98
N THR A 69 16.22 9.66 8.08
CA THR A 69 15.90 11.08 7.88
C THR A 69 14.51 11.46 8.40
N GLY A 70 13.61 10.48 8.55
CA GLY A 70 12.19 10.69 8.85
C GLY A 70 11.38 11.20 7.66
N GLU A 71 11.97 11.25 6.47
CA GLU A 71 11.32 11.75 5.26
C GLU A 71 10.28 10.74 4.74
N GLN A 72 9.08 11.24 4.42
CA GLN A 72 8.01 10.43 3.83
C GLN A 72 8.09 10.51 2.30
N PHE A 73 7.99 9.37 1.63
CA PHE A 73 7.98 9.28 0.18
C PHE A 73 7.08 8.14 -0.30
N THR A 74 6.49 8.29 -1.48
CA THR A 74 5.67 7.26 -2.11
C THR A 74 6.48 6.58 -3.21
N ILE A 75 6.52 5.25 -3.19
CA ILE A 75 7.06 4.45 -4.30
C ILE A 75 5.90 4.11 -5.22
N ASP A 76 5.87 4.67 -6.43
CA ASP A 76 4.93 4.26 -7.46
C ASP A 76 5.32 2.86 -7.97
N LEU A 77 4.40 1.91 -7.82
CA LEU A 77 4.51 0.55 -8.34
C LEU A 77 3.76 0.49 -9.67
N ASP A 78 4.37 0.99 -10.74
CA ASP A 78 3.88 0.73 -12.09
C ASP A 78 4.01 -0.78 -12.41
N ASP A 79 3.21 -1.29 -13.37
CA ASP A 79 3.07 -2.71 -13.73
C ASP A 79 4.40 -3.45 -14.03
N GLU A 80 5.49 -2.72 -14.27
CA GLU A 80 6.84 -3.23 -14.51
C GLU A 80 7.63 -3.57 -13.23
N ALA A 81 7.17 -3.16 -12.05
CA ALA A 81 7.89 -3.33 -10.77
C ALA A 81 7.43 -4.55 -9.95
N LYS A 82 6.57 -5.42 -10.52
CA LYS A 82 6.27 -6.74 -9.92
C LYS A 82 7.54 -7.61 -9.95
N PRO A 83 7.90 -8.31 -8.85
CA PRO A 83 9.01 -9.25 -8.84
C PRO A 83 8.80 -10.44 -9.80
#